data_AF-A0A928SQC7-F1
#
_entry.id   AF-A0A928SQC7-F1
#
_cell.length_a   1.000
_cell.length_b   1.000
_cell.length_c   1.000
_cell.angle_alpha   90.00
_cell.angle_beta   90.00
_cell.angle_gamma   90.00
#
_symmetry.space_group_name_H-M   'P 1'
#
loop_
_entity.id
_entity.type
_entity.pdbx_description
1 polymer ?
#
loop_
_entity_poly.entity_id
_entity_poly.type
_entity_poly.pdbx_seq_one_letter_code
_entity_poly.pdbx_strand_id
1 'polypeptide(L)'
;MRKVIDVATRDAVPITVPVVVLAEWWRGRSDLRDLIRRMVTIEPMQETLALAAGEALAAVRGATLADAVVMASAAQRGDIVYTSDVGDFLRLQAFFPAVRVLAA
;
A
#
# COMPACT_ATOMS: atom_id res chain seq x y z
N MET A 1 2.00 -13.44 -2.52
CA MET A 1 0.82 -13.00 -1.73
C MET A 1 0.34 -14.03 -0.72
N ARG A 2 -0.03 -15.27 -1.10
CA ARG A 2 -0.48 -16.32 -0.14
C ARG A 2 0.47 -16.52 1.06
N LYS A 3 1.77 -16.71 0.82
CA LYS A 3 2.78 -16.82 1.87
C LYS A 3 2.78 -15.65 2.87
N VAL A 4 2.56 -14.42 2.39
CA VAL A 4 2.56 -13.22 3.25
C VAL A 4 1.33 -13.16 4.12
N ILE A 5 0.16 -13.49 3.55
CA ILE A 5 -1.08 -13.58 4.31
C ILE A 5 -0.97 -14.70 5.35
N ASP A 6 -0.44 -15.86 4.98
CA ASP A 6 -0.27 -17.00 5.88
C ASP A 6 0.65 -16.64 7.05
N VAL A 7 1.79 -15.99 6.78
CA VAL A 7 2.75 -15.54 7.82
C VAL A 7 2.16 -14.43 8.68
N ALA A 8 1.54 -13.41 8.07
CA ALA A 8 0.93 -12.31 8.81
C ALA A 8 -0.21 -12.78 9.72
N THR A 9 -1.02 -13.73 9.24
CA THR A 9 -2.08 -14.36 10.04
C THR A 9 -1.51 -15.16 11.20
N ARG A 10 -0.48 -15.98 10.94
CA ARG A 10 0.18 -16.80 11.97
C ARG A 10 0.83 -15.94 13.06
N ASP A 11 1.50 -14.87 12.65
CA ASP A 11 2.30 -14.01 13.53
C ASP A 11 1.50 -12.81 14.05
N ALA A 12 0.18 -12.77 13.80
CA ALA A 12 -0.75 -11.70 14.18
C ALA A 12 -0.29 -10.28 13.75
N VAL A 13 0.37 -10.19 12.60
CA VAL A 13 0.80 -8.92 12.01
C VAL A 13 -0.33 -8.35 11.17
N PRO A 14 -0.85 -7.14 11.47
CA PRO A 14 -1.90 -6.54 10.67
C PRO A 14 -1.39 -6.20 9.27
N ILE A 15 -2.16 -6.54 8.24
CA ILE A 15 -1.95 -6.08 6.88
C ILE A 15 -2.92 -4.92 6.63
N THR A 16 -2.38 -3.73 6.39
CA THR A 16 -3.16 -2.53 6.08
C THR A 16 -3.15 -2.28 4.57
N VAL A 17 -4.33 -1.95 4.01
CA VAL A 17 -4.51 -1.64 2.59
C VAL A 17 -5.31 -0.34 2.48
N PRO A 18 -4.74 0.73 1.91
CA PRO A 18 -5.49 1.96 1.64
C PRO A 18 -6.68 1.71 0.72
N VAL A 19 -7.81 2.37 0.98
CA VAL A 19 -9.07 2.18 0.24
C VAL A 19 -8.94 2.39 -1.27
N VAL A 20 -8.00 3.23 -1.72
CA VAL A 20 -7.74 3.44 -3.16
C VAL A 20 -7.23 2.16 -3.84
N VAL A 21 -6.41 1.36 -3.15
CA VAL A 21 -5.93 0.06 -3.66
C VAL A 21 -7.08 -0.94 -3.77
N LEU A 22 -8.04 -0.88 -2.84
CA LEU A 22 -9.23 -1.72 -2.89
C LEU A 22 -10.04 -1.49 -4.17
N ALA A 23 -10.16 -0.23 -4.63
CA ALA A 23 -10.86 0.09 -5.87
C ALA A 23 -10.21 -0.58 -7.09
N GLU A 24 -8.89 -0.46 -7.24
CA GLU A 24 -8.15 -1.11 -8.33
C GLU A 24 -8.19 -2.64 -8.23
N TRP A 25 -8.03 -3.16 -7.02
CA TRP A 25 -8.06 -4.60 -6.76
C TRP A 25 -9.43 -5.22 -7.07
N TRP A 26 -10.51 -4.49 -6.79
CA TRP A 26 -11.88 -4.99 -6.97
C TRP A 26 -12.28 -5.08 -8.44
N ARG A 27 -11.60 -4.37 -9.35
CA ARG A 27 -11.77 -4.51 -10.81
C ARG A 27 -11.64 -5.97 -11.28
N GLY A 28 -10.82 -6.76 -10.59
CA GLY A 28 -10.59 -8.19 -10.88
C GLY A 28 -11.30 -9.15 -9.92
N ARG A 29 -12.48 -8.78 -9.38
CA ARG A 29 -13.22 -9.52 -8.33
C ARG A 29 -13.23 -11.04 -8.54
N SER A 30 -12.92 -11.78 -7.46
CA SER A 30 -13.07 -13.24 -7.35
C SER A 30 -13.33 -13.64 -5.89
N ASP A 31 -13.72 -14.89 -5.64
CA ASP A 31 -13.96 -15.38 -4.27
C ASP A 31 -12.68 -15.37 -3.42
N LEU A 32 -11.53 -15.70 -4.03
CA LEU A 32 -10.23 -15.55 -3.36
C LEU A 32 -9.94 -14.08 -3.00
N ARG A 33 -10.26 -13.13 -3.90
CA ARG A 33 -10.05 -11.70 -3.61
C ARG A 33 -10.97 -11.20 -2.49
N ASP A 34 -12.22 -11.65 -2.44
CA ASP A 34 -13.13 -11.31 -1.33
C ASP A 34 -12.67 -11.94 0.00
N LEU A 35 -12.14 -13.17 -0.04
CA LEU A 35 -11.52 -13.79 1.14
C LEU A 35 -10.33 -12.95 1.63
N ILE A 36 -9.43 -12.55 0.74
CA ILE A 36 -8.27 -11.70 1.08
C ILE A 36 -8.72 -10.36 1.66
N ARG A 37 -9.73 -9.72 1.07
CA ARG A 37 -10.29 -8.45 1.57
C ARG A 37 -10.74 -8.55 3.03
N ARG A 38 -11.27 -9.71 3.46
CA ARG A 38 -11.73 -9.94 4.85
C ARG A 38 -10.58 -10.19 5.84
N MET A 39 -9.36 -10.43 5.34
CA MET A 39 -8.16 -10.69 6.16
C MET A 39 -7.28 -9.46 6.34
N VAL A 40 -7.59 -8.35 5.66
CA VAL A 40 -6.81 -7.09 5.72
C VAL A 40 -7.62 -5.98 6.37
N THR A 41 -6.92 -5.02 6.96
CA THR A 41 -7.53 -3.77 7.44
C THR A 41 -7.58 -2.78 6.28
N ILE A 42 -8.80 -2.34 5.92
CA ILE A 42 -8.97 -1.29 4.92
C ILE A 42 -8.84 0.07 5.59
N GLU A 43 -7.84 0.84 5.18
CA GLU A 43 -7.64 2.20 5.68
C GLU A 43 -8.46 3.20 4.84
N PRO A 44 -9.34 4.01 5.45
CA PRO A 44 -10.03 5.09 4.75
C PRO A 44 -9.07 6.23 4.40
N MET A 45 -9.31 6.92 3.28
CA MET A 45 -8.48 8.04 2.85
C MET A 45 -8.93 9.34 3.54
N GLN A 46 -8.13 9.78 4.51
CA GLN A 46 -8.31 11.09 5.16
C GLN A 46 -7.66 12.21 4.34
N GLU A 47 -8.05 13.45 4.60
CA GLU A 47 -7.52 14.64 3.92
C GLU A 47 -5.99 14.74 4.03
N THR A 48 -5.42 14.48 5.20
CA THR A 48 -3.96 14.53 5.41
C THR A 48 -3.20 13.52 4.54
N LEU A 49 -3.76 12.31 4.38
CA LEU A 49 -3.22 11.28 3.49
C LEU A 49 -3.34 11.70 2.02
N ALA A 50 -4.44 12.35 1.64
CA ALA A 50 -4.64 12.86 0.29
C ALA A 50 -3.65 13.96 -0.08
N LEU A 51 -3.41 14.91 0.82
CA LEU A 51 -2.46 16.00 0.61
C LEU A 51 -1.03 15.45 0.45
N ALA A 52 -0.58 14.57 1.36
CA ALA A 52 0.74 13.96 1.27
C ALA A 52 0.95 13.14 -0.01
N ALA A 53 -0.07 12.39 -0.45
CA ALA A 53 -0.02 11.68 -1.72
C ALA A 53 0.06 12.65 -2.92
N GLY A 54 -0.68 13.78 -2.87
CA GLY A 54 -0.62 14.82 -3.89
C GLY A 54 0.76 15.46 -4.04
N GLU A 55 1.42 15.75 -2.92
CA GLU A 55 2.81 16.26 -2.91
C GLU A 55 3.78 15.24 -3.53
N ALA A 56 3.63 13.96 -3.20
CA ALA A 56 4.44 12.90 -3.79
C ALA A 56 4.21 12.75 -5.31
N LEU A 57 2.96 12.86 -5.77
CA LEU A 57 2.61 12.83 -7.19
C LEU A 57 3.25 14.00 -7.96
N ALA A 58 3.31 15.18 -7.35
CA ALA A 58 3.97 16.34 -7.94
C ALA A 58 5.50 16.16 -8.02
N ALA A 59 6.10 15.54 -7.01
CA ALA A 59 7.55 15.35 -6.92
C ALA A 59 8.07 14.16 -7.75
N VAL A 60 7.29 13.08 -7.86
CA VAL A 60 7.73 11.81 -8.45
C VAL A 60 7.01 11.55 -9.76
N ARG A 61 7.67 11.91 -10.86
CA ARG A 61 7.14 11.74 -12.21
C ARG A 61 6.82 10.27 -12.49
N GLY A 62 5.58 10.02 -12.92
CA GLY A 62 5.10 8.69 -13.29
C GLY A 62 4.55 7.87 -12.13
N ALA A 63 4.55 8.37 -10.90
CA ALA A 63 3.86 7.72 -9.79
C ALA A 63 2.35 7.68 -10.04
N THR A 64 1.72 6.57 -9.66
CA THR A 64 0.25 6.47 -9.66
C THR A 64 -0.33 6.97 -8.34
N LEU A 65 -1.62 7.32 -8.34
CA LEU A 65 -2.31 7.70 -7.11
C LEU A 65 -2.26 6.59 -6.06
N ALA A 66 -2.46 5.33 -6.47
CA ALA A 66 -2.43 4.19 -5.56
C ALA A 66 -1.06 4.05 -4.88
N ASP A 67 0.03 4.10 -5.66
CA ASP A 67 1.40 3.95 -5.12
C ASP A 67 1.76 5.09 -4.17
N ALA A 68 1.42 6.34 -4.55
CA ALA A 68 1.66 7.51 -3.72
C ALA A 68 0.90 7.43 -2.39
N VAL A 69 -0.37 7.00 -2.42
CA VAL A 69 -1.17 6.80 -1.20
C VAL A 69 -0.63 5.65 -0.35
N VAL A 70 -0.19 4.54 -0.94
CA VAL A 70 0.44 3.43 -0.19
C VAL A 70 1.69 3.92 0.55
N MET A 71 2.53 4.69 -0.12
CA MET A 71 3.77 5.20 0.49
C MET A 71 3.51 6.26 1.56
N ALA A 72 2.58 7.18 1.33
CA ALA A 72 2.17 8.18 2.33
C ALA A 72 1.53 7.52 3.56
N SER A 73 0.66 6.53 3.33
CA SER A 73 0.02 5.73 4.37
C SER A 73 1.05 4.99 5.23
N ALA A 74 2.01 4.32 4.59
CA ALA A 74 3.09 3.63 5.30
C ALA A 74 3.98 4.59 6.09
N ALA A 75 4.29 5.76 5.51
CA ALA A 75 5.09 6.78 6.19
C ALA A 75 4.42 7.31 7.47
N GLN A 76 3.09 7.51 7.46
CA GLN A 76 2.35 7.99 8.62
C GLN A 76 2.35 7.01 9.80
N ARG A 77 2.37 5.70 9.54
CA ARG A 77 2.33 4.65 10.58
C ARG A 77 3.70 4.04 10.90
N GLY A 78 4.73 4.35 10.12
CA GLY A 78 6.03 3.69 10.22
C GLY A 78 6.00 2.24 9.69
N ASP A 79 5.12 1.95 8.74
CA ASP A 79 4.96 0.62 8.17
C ASP A 79 6.05 0.30 7.13
N ILE A 80 6.13 -0.98 6.80
CA ILE A 80 6.90 -1.50 5.67
C ILE A 80 5.95 -1.70 4.48
N VAL A 81 6.37 -1.27 3.29
CA VAL A 81 5.66 -1.60 2.05
C VAL A 81 6.22 -2.88 1.46
N TYR A 82 5.34 -3.84 1.19
CA TYR A 82 5.68 -5.09 0.53
C TYR A 82 5.02 -5.14 -0.85
N THR A 83 5.81 -5.19 -1.92
CA THR A 83 5.33 -5.04 -3.29
C THR A 83 6.09 -5.92 -4.28
N SER A 84 5.42 -6.37 -5.35
CA SER A 84 6.09 -6.98 -6.50
C SER A 84 6.67 -5.93 -7.45
N ASP A 85 6.19 -4.68 -7.39
CA ASP A 85 6.69 -3.58 -8.22
C ASP A 85 7.67 -2.73 -7.43
N VAL A 86 8.87 -3.25 -7.21
CA VAL A 86 9.87 -2.57 -6.38
C VAL A 86 10.37 -1.29 -7.05
N GLY A 87 10.48 -1.28 -8.38
CA GLY A 87 11.07 -0.17 -9.13
C GLY A 87 10.32 1.15 -8.96
N ASP A 88 8.98 1.09 -9.06
CA ASP A 88 8.14 2.28 -8.91
C ASP A 88 8.12 2.78 -7.46
N PHE A 89 8.12 1.86 -6.50
CA PHE A 89 8.14 2.20 -5.07
C PHE A 89 9.48 2.75 -4.58
N LEU A 90 10.61 2.35 -5.17
CA LEU A 90 11.92 2.93 -4.84
C LEU A 90 12.02 4.40 -5.25
N ARG A 91 11.35 4.84 -6.33
CA ARG A 91 11.31 6.27 -6.70
C ARG A 91 10.52 7.07 -5.65
N LEU A 92 9.40 6.53 -5.18
CA LEU A 92 8.61 7.14 -4.10
C LEU A 92 9.33 7.10 -2.75
N GLN A 93 10.18 6.12 -2.50
CA GLN A 93 10.99 6.05 -1.27
C GLN A 93 11.93 7.24 -1.13
N ALA A 94 12.43 7.80 -2.24
CA ALA A 94 13.22 9.02 -2.19
C ALA A 94 12.44 10.22 -1.61
N PHE A 95 11.11 10.23 -1.79
CA PHE A 95 10.20 11.23 -1.20
C PHE A 95 9.76 10.84 0.23
N PHE A 96 9.59 9.54 0.50
CA PHE A 96 9.23 8.99 1.81
C PHE A 96 10.37 8.14 2.41
N PRO A 97 11.50 8.74 2.82
CA PRO A 97 12.73 8.01 3.16
C PRO A 97 12.61 7.10 4.40
N ALA A 98 11.62 7.34 5.26
CA ALA A 98 11.35 6.52 6.42
C ALA A 98 10.70 5.16 6.06
N VAL A 99 10.08 5.05 4.87
CA VAL A 99 9.38 3.83 4.45
C VAL A 99 10.39 2.80 3.95
N ARG A 100 10.33 1.60 4.51
CA ARG A 100 11.10 0.46 4.01
C ARG A 100 10.29 -0.26 2.93
N VAL A 101 10.89 -0.49 1.76
CA VAL A 101 10.28 -1.25 0.66
C VAL A 101 10.92 -2.64 0.59
N LEU A 102 10.10 -3.68 0.61
CA LEU A 102 10.53 -5.08 0.49
C LEU A 102 9.89 -5.72 -0.75
N ALA A 103 10.67 -6.57 -1.44
CA ALA A 103 10.24 -7.28 -2.64
C ALA A 103 9.38 -8.51 -2.32
N ALA A 104 8.36 -8.75 -3.16
CA ALA A 104 7.44 -9.87 -3.05
C ALA A 104 7.94 -11.20 -3.62
#